data_AF-G2NJU4-F1
#
_entry.id   AF-G2NJU4-F1
#
_cell.length_a   1.000
_cell.length_b   1.000
_cell.length_c   1.000
_cell.angle_alpha   90.00
_cell.angle_beta   90.00
_cell.angle_gamma   90.00
#
_symmetry.space_group_name_H-M   'P 1'
#
loop_
_entity.id
_entity.type
_entity.pdbx_description
1 polymer ?
#
loop_
_entity_poly.entity_id
_entity_poly.type
_entity_poly.pdbx_seq_one_letter_code
_entity_poly.pdbx_strand_id
1 'polypeptide(L)'
;MPPLSPVYLLRKLLGNERWRQHHVRASVWAALGLVLVMLVGSWIIVPFEAPAHRATITSFPLALWWSVETATTVGYGDLYPVTTAGRVIAGIVMLVGISVFSIVTASLATWFVGSAAHRARQVARAVEHAGARGRADADQELRALHARFDRLEDLIGGEGGAGPGVRR
;
A
#
# COMPACT_ATOMS: atom_id res chain seq x y z
N MET A 1 -13.52 30.03 -5.08
CA MET A 1 -13.70 28.59 -5.36
C MET A 1 -12.36 28.06 -5.87
N PRO A 2 -11.63 27.20 -5.14
CA PRO A 2 -10.31 26.77 -5.60
C PRO A 2 -10.43 25.84 -6.82
N PRO A 3 -9.50 25.91 -7.79
CA PRO A 3 -9.58 25.18 -9.04
C PRO A 3 -9.40 23.67 -8.81
N LEU A 4 -10.30 22.88 -9.39
CA LEU A 4 -10.27 21.43 -9.43
C LEU A 4 -9.11 20.96 -10.33
N SER A 5 -7.89 20.97 -9.83
CA SER A 5 -6.78 20.39 -10.60
C SER A 5 -6.89 18.85 -10.59
N PRO A 6 -6.81 18.17 -11.75
CA PRO A 6 -6.81 16.72 -11.84
C PRO A 6 -5.70 16.08 -10.99
N VAL A 7 -4.59 16.81 -10.84
CA VAL A 7 -3.41 16.42 -10.06
C VAL A 7 -3.70 16.42 -8.55
N TYR A 8 -4.52 17.34 -8.05
CA TYR A 8 -4.93 17.35 -6.64
C TYR A 8 -5.88 16.19 -6.33
N LEU A 9 -6.80 15.87 -7.26
CA LEU A 9 -7.65 14.68 -7.18
C LEU A 9 -6.84 13.39 -7.22
N LEU A 10 -5.85 13.30 -8.11
CA LEU A 10 -4.94 12.15 -8.20
C LEU A 10 -4.11 11.96 -6.93
N ARG A 11 -3.54 13.05 -6.40
CA ARG A 11 -2.76 13.03 -5.15
C ARG A 11 -3.64 12.76 -3.92
N LYS A 12 -4.87 13.24 -3.91
CA LYS A 12 -5.86 12.98 -2.84
C LYS A 12 -6.42 11.55 -2.91
N LEU A 13 -6.56 10.99 -4.12
CA LEU A 13 -6.86 9.56 -4.31
C LEU A 13 -5.70 8.70 -3.79
N LEU A 14 -4.45 9.04 -4.14
CA LEU A 14 -3.25 8.30 -3.76
C LEU A 14 -2.89 8.43 -2.27
N GLY A 15 -3.33 9.49 -1.58
CA GLY A 15 -2.89 9.83 -0.22
C GLY A 15 -3.80 9.38 0.93
N ASN A 16 -4.93 8.73 0.67
CA ASN A 16 -5.91 8.47 1.74
C ASN A 16 -5.61 7.15 2.49
N GLU A 17 -5.19 7.21 3.75
CA GLU A 17 -4.92 6.03 4.59
C GLU A 17 -6.13 5.09 4.80
N ARG A 18 -7.34 5.53 4.44
CA ARG A 18 -8.55 4.69 4.34
C ARG A 18 -8.43 3.58 3.30
N TRP A 19 -7.62 3.76 2.25
CA TRP A 19 -7.45 2.75 1.19
C TRP A 19 -6.95 1.40 1.72
N ARG A 20 -6.11 1.37 2.78
CA ARG A 20 -5.55 0.12 3.32
C ARG A 20 -6.61 -0.87 3.82
N GLN A 21 -7.68 -0.39 4.45
CA GLN A 21 -8.81 -1.23 4.86
C GLN A 21 -9.78 -1.52 3.71
N HIS A 22 -9.84 -0.63 2.70
CA HIS A 22 -10.63 -0.86 1.50
C HIS A 22 -10.01 -1.91 0.57
N HIS A 23 -8.68 -2.05 0.47
CA HIS A 23 -8.06 -3.03 -0.45
C HIS A 23 -8.42 -4.48 -0.10
N VAL A 24 -8.39 -4.86 1.19
CA VAL A 24 -8.75 -6.24 1.59
C VAL A 24 -10.24 -6.51 1.34
N ARG A 25 -11.11 -5.57 1.71
CA ARG A 25 -12.54 -5.68 1.43
C ARG A 25 -12.82 -5.69 -0.07
N ALA A 26 -12.13 -4.87 -0.85
CA ALA A 26 -12.23 -4.81 -2.30
C ALA A 26 -11.77 -6.11 -2.96
N SER A 27 -10.69 -6.74 -2.47
CA SER A 27 -10.25 -8.06 -2.94
C SER A 27 -11.28 -9.15 -2.65
N VAL A 28 -11.92 -9.12 -1.47
CA VAL A 28 -13.02 -10.04 -1.14
C VAL A 28 -14.23 -9.79 -2.04
N TRP A 29 -14.65 -8.54 -2.23
CA TRP A 29 -15.74 -8.18 -3.14
C TRP A 29 -15.43 -8.53 -4.59
N ALA A 30 -14.17 -8.38 -5.03
CA ALA A 30 -13.73 -8.77 -6.36
C ALA A 30 -13.79 -10.29 -6.53
N ALA A 31 -13.34 -11.08 -5.54
CA ALA A 31 -13.45 -12.53 -5.58
C ALA A 31 -14.91 -13.01 -5.59
N LEU A 32 -15.78 -12.40 -4.77
CA LEU A 32 -17.22 -12.67 -4.80
C LEU A 32 -17.85 -12.28 -6.15
N GLY A 33 -17.43 -11.15 -6.72
CA GLY A 33 -17.84 -10.70 -8.05
C GLY A 33 -17.39 -11.67 -9.14
N LEU A 34 -16.19 -12.24 -9.03
CA LEU A 34 -15.69 -13.27 -9.95
C LEU A 34 -16.58 -14.51 -9.90
N VAL A 35 -16.84 -15.04 -8.69
CA VAL A 35 -17.72 -16.20 -8.50
C VAL A 35 -19.11 -15.92 -9.08
N LEU A 36 -19.65 -14.73 -8.84
CA LEU A 36 -20.94 -14.32 -9.40
C LEU A 36 -20.91 -14.29 -10.93
N VAL A 37 -19.89 -13.68 -11.53
CA VAL A 37 -19.72 -13.62 -12.99
C VAL A 37 -19.55 -15.02 -13.59
N MET A 38 -18.83 -15.92 -12.92
CA MET A 38 -18.69 -17.31 -13.35
C MET A 38 -20.04 -18.03 -13.31
N LEU A 39 -20.78 -17.96 -12.20
CA LEU A 39 -22.10 -18.60 -12.08
C LEU A 39 -23.10 -18.05 -13.11
N VAL A 40 -23.15 -16.73 -13.26
CA VAL A 40 -24.05 -16.06 -14.22
C VAL A 40 -23.62 -16.37 -15.66
N GLY A 41 -22.31 -16.32 -15.95
CA GLY A 41 -21.76 -16.67 -17.25
C GLY A 41 -22.08 -18.11 -17.64
N SER A 42 -21.88 -19.05 -16.71
CA SER A 42 -22.21 -20.47 -16.90
C SER A 42 -23.70 -20.72 -17.07
N TRP A 43 -24.56 -19.96 -16.40
CA TRP A 43 -26.02 -20.04 -16.59
C TRP A 43 -26.45 -19.51 -17.95
N ILE A 44 -25.91 -18.36 -18.36
CA ILE A 44 -26.28 -17.66 -19.59
C ILE A 44 -25.74 -18.39 -20.82
N ILE A 45 -24.54 -18.98 -20.77
CA ILE A 45 -23.89 -19.52 -21.97
C ILE A 45 -24.56 -20.80 -22.49
N VAL A 46 -25.11 -21.65 -21.60
CA VAL A 46 -25.74 -22.93 -21.98
C VAL A 46 -26.87 -22.77 -23.00
N PRO A 47 -27.88 -21.89 -22.83
CA PRO A 47 -28.94 -21.74 -23.81
C PRO A 47 -28.45 -21.18 -25.16
N PHE A 48 -27.35 -20.42 -25.18
CA PHE A 48 -26.75 -19.92 -26.43
C PHE A 48 -25.93 -21.00 -27.15
N GLU A 49 -25.23 -21.85 -26.41
CA GLU A 49 -24.37 -22.89 -26.98
C GLU A 49 -25.14 -24.19 -27.29
N ALA A 50 -26.09 -24.62 -26.46
CA ALA A 50 -26.80 -25.90 -26.62
C ALA A 50 -27.43 -26.14 -28.01
N PRO A 51 -27.95 -25.13 -28.74
CA PRO A 51 -28.48 -25.31 -30.09
C PRO A 51 -27.40 -25.44 -31.19
N ALA A 52 -26.14 -25.15 -30.91
CA ALA A 52 -25.09 -25.05 -31.92
C ALA A 52 -24.50 -26.42 -32.31
N HIS A 53 -24.31 -26.62 -33.61
CA HIS A 53 -23.69 -27.82 -34.15
C HIS A 53 -22.20 -27.82 -33.76
N ARG A 54 -21.78 -28.74 -32.87
CA ARG A 54 -20.46 -28.86 -32.18
C ARG A 54 -20.33 -28.16 -30.82
N ALA A 55 -21.41 -27.78 -30.17
CA ALA A 55 -21.32 -27.27 -28.80
C ALA A 55 -20.80 -28.35 -27.83
N THR A 56 -19.72 -28.05 -27.12
CA THR A 56 -19.20 -28.87 -26.01
C THR A 56 -19.80 -28.45 -24.66
N ILE A 57 -20.27 -27.19 -24.56
CA ILE A 57 -20.92 -26.64 -23.36
C ILE A 57 -22.43 -26.87 -23.44
N THR A 58 -22.89 -28.04 -22.99
CA THR A 58 -24.30 -28.47 -23.12
C THR A 58 -25.09 -28.48 -21.81
N SER A 59 -24.41 -28.36 -20.67
CA SER A 59 -25.04 -28.37 -19.34
C SER A 59 -24.37 -27.39 -18.39
N PHE A 60 -25.08 -26.98 -17.33
CA PHE A 60 -24.57 -26.03 -16.35
C PHE A 60 -23.29 -26.50 -15.64
N PRO A 61 -23.15 -27.77 -15.19
CA PRO A 61 -21.90 -28.23 -14.57
C PRO A 61 -20.69 -28.14 -15.50
N LEU A 62 -20.87 -28.45 -16.79
CA LEU A 62 -19.81 -28.29 -17.81
C LEU A 62 -19.48 -26.80 -18.00
N ALA A 63 -20.50 -25.96 -18.13
CA ALA A 63 -20.30 -24.52 -18.22
C ALA A 63 -19.61 -23.92 -16.99
N LEU A 64 -19.84 -24.49 -15.80
CA LEU A 64 -19.17 -24.08 -14.57
C LEU A 64 -17.68 -24.44 -14.62
N TRP A 65 -17.35 -25.69 -14.98
CA TRP A 65 -15.97 -26.11 -15.19
C TRP A 65 -15.24 -25.23 -16.22
N TRP A 66 -15.88 -24.99 -17.36
CA TRP A 66 -15.39 -24.09 -18.40
C TRP A 66 -15.09 -22.68 -17.88
N SER A 67 -16.01 -22.12 -17.07
CA SER A 67 -15.80 -20.78 -16.50
C SER A 67 -14.59 -20.73 -15.56
N VAL A 68 -14.31 -21.82 -14.83
CA VAL A 68 -13.16 -21.93 -13.91
C VAL A 68 -11.85 -21.94 -14.69
N GLU A 69 -11.70 -22.83 -15.68
CA GLU A 69 -10.49 -22.87 -16.50
C GLU A 69 -10.30 -21.59 -17.32
N THR A 70 -11.39 -20.94 -17.74
CA THR A 70 -11.32 -19.69 -18.51
C THR A 70 -10.92 -18.51 -17.62
N ALA A 71 -11.55 -18.35 -16.46
CA ALA A 71 -11.25 -17.28 -15.51
C ALA A 71 -9.81 -17.37 -14.96
N THR A 72 -9.31 -18.60 -14.78
CA THR A 72 -7.93 -18.88 -14.34
C THR A 72 -6.92 -18.91 -15.47
N THR A 73 -7.36 -18.71 -16.72
CA THR A 73 -6.52 -18.74 -17.93
C THR A 73 -5.80 -20.08 -18.17
N VAL A 74 -6.34 -21.19 -17.63
CA VAL A 74 -5.83 -22.55 -17.88
C VAL A 74 -6.23 -23.04 -19.27
N GLY A 75 -7.53 -23.02 -19.57
CA GLY A 75 -8.10 -23.41 -20.87
C GLY A 75 -7.62 -24.74 -21.42
N TYR A 76 -8.09 -25.87 -20.88
CA TYR A 76 -7.71 -27.21 -21.36
C TYR A 76 -8.12 -27.45 -22.83
N GLY A 77 -9.16 -26.77 -23.29
CA GLY A 77 -9.62 -26.81 -24.69
C GLY A 77 -10.61 -27.92 -24.99
N ASP A 78 -11.08 -28.64 -23.97
CA ASP A 78 -12.19 -29.59 -24.05
C ASP A 78 -13.55 -28.87 -24.11
N LEU A 79 -13.70 -27.76 -23.38
CA LEU A 79 -14.89 -26.92 -23.38
C LEU A 79 -14.58 -25.52 -23.91
N TYR A 80 -15.35 -25.07 -24.91
CA TYR A 80 -15.22 -23.72 -25.44
C TYR A 80 -16.47 -23.29 -26.20
N PRO A 81 -16.84 -22.00 -26.17
CA PRO A 81 -17.99 -21.52 -26.92
C PRO A 81 -17.70 -21.46 -28.43
N VAL A 82 -18.63 -21.99 -29.20
CA VAL A 82 -18.58 -21.95 -30.66
C VAL A 82 -19.43 -20.82 -31.24
N THR A 83 -20.40 -20.30 -30.47
CA THR A 83 -21.28 -19.22 -30.92
C THR A 83 -20.67 -17.83 -30.72
N THR A 84 -21.09 -16.86 -31.54
CA THR A 84 -20.65 -15.46 -31.40
C THR A 84 -21.04 -14.88 -30.04
N ALA A 85 -22.25 -15.16 -29.55
CA ALA A 85 -22.70 -14.71 -28.24
C ALA A 85 -21.88 -15.36 -27.10
N GLY A 86 -21.63 -16.68 -27.18
CA GLY A 86 -20.80 -17.39 -26.21
C GLY A 86 -19.37 -16.85 -26.14
N ARG A 87 -18.78 -16.48 -27.30
CA ARG A 87 -17.45 -15.85 -27.35
C ARG A 87 -17.40 -14.47 -26.70
N VAL A 88 -18.46 -13.66 -26.83
CA VAL A 88 -18.56 -12.37 -26.12
C VAL A 88 -18.62 -12.59 -24.62
N ILE A 89 -19.43 -13.54 -24.16
CA ILE A 89 -19.53 -13.92 -22.73
C ILE A 89 -18.16 -14.41 -22.22
N ALA A 90 -17.48 -15.26 -22.98
CA ALA A 90 -16.13 -15.73 -22.66
C ALA A 90 -15.14 -14.57 -22.49
N GLY A 91 -15.16 -13.58 -23.39
CA GLY A 91 -14.32 -12.39 -23.27
C GLY A 91 -14.55 -11.63 -21.98
N ILE A 92 -15.81 -11.52 -21.53
CA ILE A 92 -16.14 -10.89 -20.24
C ILE A 92 -15.58 -11.71 -19.07
N VAL A 93 -15.77 -13.04 -19.07
CA VAL A 93 -15.24 -13.93 -18.02
C VAL A 93 -13.71 -13.84 -17.94
N MET A 94 -13.02 -13.82 -19.08
CA MET A 94 -11.56 -13.66 -19.15
C MET A 94 -11.10 -12.33 -18.54
N LEU A 95 -11.73 -11.21 -18.94
CA LEU A 95 -11.36 -9.88 -18.43
C LEU A 95 -11.57 -9.76 -16.93
N VAL A 96 -12.70 -10.29 -16.42
CA VAL A 96 -13.00 -10.27 -14.98
C VAL A 96 -12.02 -11.16 -14.22
N GLY A 97 -11.71 -12.36 -14.73
CA GLY A 97 -10.72 -13.27 -14.15
C GLY A 97 -9.38 -12.58 -13.93
N ILE A 98 -8.77 -12.07 -15.00
CA ILE A 98 -7.45 -11.39 -14.95
C ILE A 98 -7.49 -10.17 -14.02
N SER A 99 -8.58 -9.40 -14.03
CA SER A 99 -8.73 -8.22 -13.16
C SER A 99 -8.67 -8.58 -11.68
N VAL A 100 -9.30 -9.70 -11.28
CA VAL A 100 -9.33 -10.14 -9.88
C VAL A 100 -7.96 -10.62 -9.43
N PHE A 101 -7.26 -11.42 -10.25
CA PHE A 101 -5.88 -11.81 -9.97
C PHE A 101 -4.94 -10.60 -9.84
N SER A 102 -5.15 -9.58 -10.67
CA SER A 102 -4.37 -8.33 -10.62
C SER A 102 -4.60 -7.58 -9.30
N ILE A 103 -5.85 -7.48 -8.84
CA ILE A 103 -6.20 -6.82 -7.56
C ILE A 103 -5.57 -7.55 -6.37
N VAL A 104 -5.62 -8.89 -6.36
CA VAL A 104 -5.00 -9.70 -5.30
C VAL A 104 -3.49 -9.47 -5.27
N THR A 105 -2.85 -9.53 -6.45
CA THR A 105 -1.40 -9.31 -6.59
C THR A 105 -1.00 -7.90 -6.11
N ALA A 106 -1.72 -6.87 -6.55
CA ALA A 106 -1.47 -5.49 -6.14
C ALA A 106 -1.70 -5.26 -4.63
N SER A 107 -2.68 -5.94 -4.04
CA SER A 107 -2.95 -5.89 -2.61
C SER A 107 -1.78 -6.47 -1.80
N LEU A 108 -1.25 -7.62 -2.23
CA LEU A 108 -0.08 -8.24 -1.62
C LEU A 108 1.15 -7.33 -1.73
N ALA A 109 1.41 -6.78 -2.93
CA ALA A 109 2.52 -5.85 -3.14
C ALA A 109 2.43 -4.62 -2.22
N THR A 110 1.24 -4.03 -2.10
CA THR A 110 0.99 -2.88 -1.21
C THR A 110 1.25 -3.22 0.25
N TRP A 111 0.89 -4.43 0.70
CA TRP A 111 1.17 -4.87 2.06
C TRP A 111 2.66 -5.03 2.35
N PHE A 112 3.43 -5.63 1.42
CA PHE A 112 4.87 -5.76 1.55
C PHE A 112 5.58 -4.40 1.57
N VAL A 113 5.25 -3.52 0.62
CA VAL A 113 5.82 -2.18 0.53
C VAL A 113 5.46 -1.33 1.75
N GLY A 114 4.20 -1.41 2.20
CA GLY A 114 3.75 -0.72 3.41
C GLY A 114 4.52 -1.15 4.66
N SER A 115 4.77 -2.46 4.81
CA SER A 115 5.54 -3.03 5.93
C SER A 115 7.01 -2.59 5.90
N ALA A 116 7.65 -2.62 4.73
CA ALA A 116 9.02 -2.14 4.55
C ALA A 116 9.14 -0.63 4.84
N ALA A 117 8.21 0.17 4.32
CA ALA A 117 8.18 1.62 4.56
C ALA A 117 7.92 1.97 6.04
N HIS A 118 7.17 1.14 6.78
CA HIS A 118 6.98 1.36 8.21
C HIS A 118 8.25 1.07 9.01
N ARG A 119 8.95 -0.03 8.71
CA ARG A 119 10.24 -0.36 9.34
C ARG A 119 11.28 0.72 9.07
N ALA A 120 11.41 1.18 7.83
CA ALA A 120 12.34 2.25 7.46
C ALA A 120 12.06 3.55 8.24
N ARG A 121 10.78 3.93 8.38
CA ARG A 121 10.36 5.10 9.17
C ARG A 121 10.65 4.96 10.67
N GLN A 122 10.52 3.76 11.23
CA GLN A 122 10.87 3.52 12.64
C GLN A 122 12.37 3.69 12.88
N VAL A 123 13.21 3.17 11.99
CA VAL A 123 14.67 3.34 12.07
C VAL A 123 15.05 4.81 11.92
N ALA A 124 14.49 5.52 10.93
CA ALA A 124 14.78 6.94 10.73
C ALA A 124 14.43 7.78 11.98
N ARG A 125 13.27 7.55 12.60
CA ARG A 125 12.88 8.23 13.84
C ARG A 125 13.78 7.89 15.02
N ALA A 126 14.22 6.63 15.14
CA ALA A 126 15.15 6.22 16.19
C ALA A 126 16.50 6.95 16.04
N VAL A 127 17.00 7.08 14.81
CA VAL A 127 18.23 7.83 14.51
C VAL A 127 18.06 9.33 14.80
N GLU A 128 16.93 9.93 14.41
CA GLU A 128 16.64 11.34 14.72
C GLU A 128 16.59 11.60 16.23
N HIS A 129 15.93 10.73 17.00
CA HIS A 129 15.87 10.86 18.45
C HIS A 129 17.24 10.65 19.11
N ALA A 130 18.05 9.71 18.62
CA ALA A 130 19.42 9.54 19.11
C ALA A 130 20.29 10.77 18.82
N GLY A 131 20.19 11.34 17.62
CA GLY A 131 20.90 12.57 17.24
C GLY A 131 20.45 13.80 18.03
N ALA A 132 19.15 13.93 18.29
CA ALA A 132 18.61 15.04 19.10
C ALA A 132 19.08 14.96 20.55
N ARG A 133 19.12 13.76 21.14
CA ARG A 133 19.68 13.56 22.50
C ARG A 133 21.16 13.91 22.54
N GLY A 134 21.95 13.46 21.57
CA GLY A 134 23.38 13.77 21.51
C GLY A 134 23.67 15.28 21.40
N ARG A 135 22.87 16.02 20.62
CA ARG A 135 22.98 17.49 20.55
C ARG A 135 22.62 18.17 21.87
N ALA A 136 21.56 17.72 22.53
CA ALA A 136 21.15 18.29 23.81
C ALA A 136 22.21 18.07 24.90
N ASP A 137 22.86 16.90 24.91
CA ASP A 137 23.93 16.56 25.84
C ASP A 137 25.18 17.43 25.59
N ALA A 138 25.58 17.59 24.33
CA ALA A 138 26.69 18.47 23.95
C ALA A 138 26.42 19.95 24.33
N ASP A 139 25.20 20.45 24.13
CA ASP A 139 24.81 21.80 24.54
C ASP A 139 24.84 21.99 26.07
N GLN A 140 24.56 20.92 26.82
CA GLN A 140 24.63 20.94 28.28
C GLN A 140 26.08 20.96 28.77
N GLU A 141 26.95 20.13 28.19
CA GLU A 141 28.38 20.13 28.49
C GLU A 141 29.03 21.49 28.17
N LEU A 142 28.69 22.07 27.01
CA LEU A 142 29.22 23.38 26.61
C LEU A 142 28.83 24.47 27.61
N ARG A 143 27.58 24.46 28.09
CA ARG A 143 27.11 25.40 29.13
C ARG A 143 27.81 25.19 30.46
N ALA A 144 28.02 23.94 30.86
CA ALA A 144 28.75 23.62 32.09
C ALA A 144 30.21 24.09 32.03
N LEU A 145 30.84 24.02 30.85
CA LEU A 145 32.20 24.51 30.63
C LEU A 145 32.26 26.05 30.74
N HIS A 146 31.34 26.77 30.09
CA HIS A 146 31.28 28.24 30.20
C HIS A 146 31.07 28.67 31.66
N ALA A 147 30.14 28.06 32.39
CA ALA A 147 29.90 28.38 33.80
C ALA A 147 31.11 28.09 34.71
N ARG A 148 32.00 27.17 34.32
CA ARG A 148 33.28 26.95 35.03
C ARG A 148 34.30 28.02 34.70
N PHE A 149 34.38 28.47 33.45
CA PHE A 149 35.24 29.58 33.04
C PHE A 149 34.85 30.89 33.73
N ASP A 150 33.56 31.25 33.72
CA ASP A 150 33.07 32.47 34.39
C ASP A 150 33.45 32.49 35.88
N ARG A 151 33.35 31.32 36.54
CA ARG A 151 33.72 31.17 37.95
C ARG A 151 35.22 31.34 38.21
N LEU A 152 36.07 30.92 37.26
CA LEU A 152 37.53 31.12 37.36
C LEU A 152 37.88 32.60 37.16
N GLU A 153 37.20 33.28 36.24
CA GLU A 153 37.40 34.71 35.97
C GLU A 153 37.05 35.57 37.19
N ASP A 154 35.93 35.27 37.87
CA ASP A 154 35.55 35.92 39.13
C ASP A 154 36.59 35.73 40.25
N LEU A 155 37.15 34.52 40.38
CA LEU A 155 38.17 34.23 41.40
C LEU A 155 39.46 35.03 41.14
N ILE A 156 39.90 35.11 39.89
CA ILE A 156 41.11 35.87 39.51
C ILE A 156 40.86 37.37 39.63
N GLY A 157 39.69 37.86 39.21
CA GLY A 157 39.30 39.26 39.34
C GLY A 157 39.20 39.72 40.81
N GLY A 158 38.78 38.84 41.71
CA GLY A 158 38.75 39.08 43.15
C GLY A 158 40.13 39.18 43.82
N GLU A 159 41.13 38.43 43.33
CA GLU A 159 42.48 38.47 43.90
C GLU A 159 43.32 39.68 43.45
N GLY A 160 42.97 40.33 42.33
CA GLY A 160 43.63 41.55 41.85
C GLY A 160 43.27 42.85 42.60
N GLY A 161 42.22 42.84 43.43
CA GLY A 161 41.70 44.01 44.16
C GLY A 161 42.24 44.21 45.57
N ALA A 162 42.90 43.20 46.16
CA ALA A 162 43.42 43.27 47.53
C ALA A 162 44.90 43.70 47.55
N GLY A 163 45.20 44.87 46.98
CA GLY A 163 46.50 45.52 47.17
C GLY A 163 46.66 45.96 48.64
N PRO A 164 47.71 45.56 49.37
CA PRO A 164 47.89 45.95 50.76
C PRO A 164 48.13 47.46 50.82
N GLY A 165 47.09 48.20 51.22
CA GLY A 165 47.14 49.62 51.54
C GLY A 165 48.10 49.87 52.70
N VAL A 166 49.32 50.23 52.34
CA VAL A 166 50.42 50.66 53.20
C VAL A 166 50.10 52.02 53.85
N ARG A 167 50.37 52.13 55.17
CA ARG A 167 50.61 53.35 55.98
C ARG A 167 49.38 54.25 56.24
N ARG A 168 49.22 54.93 57.39
CA ARG A 168 50.11 55.34 58.49
C ARG A 168 49.40 55.22 59.83
#